data_AF-A0A2E9UVS2-F1
#
_entry.id   AF-A0A2E9UVS2-F1
#
_cell.length_a   1.000
_cell.length_b   1.000
_cell.length_c   1.000
_cell.angle_alpha   90.00
_cell.angle_beta   90.00
_cell.angle_gamma   90.00
#
_symmetry.space_group_name_H-M   'P 1'
#
loop_
_entity.id
_entity.type
_entity.pdbx_description
1 polymer ?
#
loop_
_entity_poly.entity_id
_entity_poly.type
_entity_poly.pdbx_seq_one_letter_code
_entity_poly.pdbx_strand_id
1 'polypeptide(L)'
;MAKKTISWRERSDNLGLSVVLDVEVLFREKSDFQIIEVLSHDRFGRLLSLDGYIQACQADEFIYHEMAVHVPLLGQQRSDTSVLIVGGGDGGILREVLKHDFVKSVTMVEIDKKVIEVSNRFL
;
A
#
# COMPACT_ATOMS: atom_id res chain seq x y z
N MET A 1 13.65 7.93 18.35
CA MET A 1 13.45 6.64 19.06
C MET A 1 14.55 5.68 18.60
N ALA A 2 14.54 4.40 18.97
CA ALA A 2 15.62 3.48 18.57
C ALA A 2 15.47 3.08 17.08
N LYS A 3 16.51 3.33 16.26
CA LYS A 3 16.59 2.80 14.88
C LYS A 3 16.67 1.28 14.94
N LYS A 4 15.92 0.60 14.07
CA LYS A 4 15.90 -0.84 13.92
C LYS A 4 16.24 -1.18 12.47
N THR A 5 17.16 -2.11 12.27
CA THR A 5 17.39 -2.70 10.96
C THR A 5 16.32 -3.76 10.72
N ILE A 6 15.54 -3.60 9.65
CA ILE A 6 14.59 -4.61 9.18
C ILE A 6 15.16 -5.28 7.94
N SER A 7 15.04 -6.61 7.86
CA SER A 7 15.37 -7.36 6.65
C SER A 7 14.08 -7.90 6.05
N TRP A 8 13.74 -7.43 4.86
CA TRP A 8 12.71 -7.99 4.03
C TRP A 8 13.33 -9.06 3.11
N ARG A 9 12.62 -10.17 2.90
CA ARG A 9 13.05 -11.26 2.03
C ARG A 9 11.87 -11.76 1.21
N GLU A 10 11.95 -11.57 -0.09
CA GLU A 10 11.11 -12.31 -1.03
C GLU A 10 11.90 -13.51 -1.53
N ARG A 11 11.25 -14.68 -1.51
CA ARG A 11 11.85 -15.93 -1.96
C ARG A 11 10.86 -16.67 -2.85
N SER A 12 11.28 -16.93 -4.08
CA SER A 12 10.73 -17.99 -4.92
C SER A 12 11.57 -19.26 -4.76
N ASP A 13 11.09 -20.39 -5.28
CA ASP A 13 11.67 -21.73 -5.06
C ASP A 13 13.20 -21.77 -5.18
N ASN A 14 13.74 -21.10 -6.20
CA ASN A 14 15.18 -21.12 -6.52
C ASN A 14 15.88 -19.75 -6.41
N LEU A 15 15.17 -18.66 -6.12
CA LEU A 15 15.72 -17.30 -6.07
C LEU A 15 15.20 -16.53 -4.87
N GLY A 16 16.10 -15.89 -4.12
CA GLY A 16 15.74 -14.98 -3.04
C GLY A 16 16.35 -13.60 -3.25
N LEU A 17 15.54 -12.56 -3.07
CA LEU A 17 15.99 -11.19 -2.96
C LEU A 17 15.76 -10.71 -1.53
N SER A 18 16.77 -10.06 -0.94
CA SER A 18 16.61 -9.40 0.35
C SER A 18 16.95 -7.93 0.24
N VAL A 19 16.09 -7.11 0.84
CA VAL A 19 16.31 -5.68 1.02
C VAL A 19 16.39 -5.43 2.52
N VAL A 20 17.43 -4.71 2.92
CA VAL A 20 17.67 -4.37 4.33
C VAL A 20 17.59 -2.85 4.45
N LEU A 21 16.75 -2.37 5.37
CA LEU A 21 16.51 -0.95 5.59
C LEU A 21 16.71 -0.62 7.07
N ASP A 22 17.38 0.49 7.33
CA ASP A 22 17.48 1.07 8.67
C ASP A 22 16.31 2.03 8.91
N VAL A 23 15.35 1.60 9.72
CA VAL A 23 14.07 2.31 9.90
C VAL A 23 13.83 2.70 11.35
N GLU A 24 13.00 3.71 11.56
CA GLU A 24 12.36 3.97 12.84
C GLU A 24 10.95 3.36 12.83
N VAL A 25 10.59 2.60 13.87
CA VAL A 25 9.23 2.04 14.00
C VAL A 25 8.33 3.11 14.61
N LEU A 26 7.38 3.63 13.82
CA LEU A 26 6.42 4.64 14.26
C LEU A 26 5.18 4.02 14.90
N PHE A 27 4.76 2.86 14.39
CA PHE A 27 3.60 2.12 14.87
C PHE A 27 3.80 0.62 14.61
N ARG A 28 3.31 -0.21 15.53
CA ARG A 28 3.23 -1.66 15.36
C ARG A 28 2.05 -2.20 16.15
N GLU A 29 1.17 -2.93 15.49
CA GLU A 29 0.04 -3.62 16.11
C GLU A 29 -0.19 -4.96 15.40
N LYS A 30 -0.71 -5.95 16.14
CA LYS A 30 -1.20 -7.20 15.52
C LYS A 30 -2.73 -7.14 15.54
N SER A 31 -3.35 -7.14 14.36
CA SER A 31 -4.80 -7.29 14.19
C SER A 31 -5.20 -8.77 14.24
N ASP A 32 -6.48 -9.04 14.03
CA ASP A 32 -6.98 -10.42 13.87
C ASP A 32 -6.45 -11.09 12.59
N PHE A 33 -5.89 -10.32 11.65
CA PHE A 33 -5.44 -10.81 10.35
C PHE A 33 -3.92 -10.86 10.23
N GLN A 34 -3.22 -9.82 10.69
CA GLN A 34 -1.79 -9.63 10.37
C GLN A 34 -1.08 -8.68 11.35
N ILE A 35 0.24 -8.62 11.26
CA ILE A 35 1.06 -7.59 11.91
C ILE A 35 1.11 -6.36 11.01
N ILE A 36 0.66 -5.22 11.52
CA ILE A 36 0.65 -3.93 10.83
C ILE A 36 1.74 -3.05 11.42
N GLU A 37 2.66 -2.57 10.58
CA GLU A 37 3.76 -1.69 10.96
C GLU A 37 3.76 -0.42 10.09
N VAL A 38 3.94 0.72 10.74
CA VAL A 38 4.33 1.97 10.06
C VAL A 38 5.77 2.27 10.45
N LEU A 39 6.59 2.42 9.43
CA LEU A 39 8.03 2.64 9.56
C LEU A 39 8.40 4.00 8.95
N SER A 40 9.49 4.59 9.40
CA SER A 40 10.07 5.79 8.79
C SER A 40 11.49 5.49 8.31
N HIS A 41 11.80 5.94 7.10
CA HIS A 41 13.12 5.82 6.49
C HIS A 41 13.54 7.14 5.85
N ASP A 42 14.82 7.48 5.98
CA ASP A 42 15.38 8.77 5.57
C ASP A 42 15.19 9.09 4.07
N ARG A 43 15.11 8.05 3.21
CA ARG A 43 14.92 8.21 1.75
C ARG A 43 13.54 7.82 1.23
N PHE A 44 12.87 6.88 1.91
CA PHE A 44 11.61 6.30 1.42
C PHE A 44 10.38 6.92 2.12
N GLY A 45 10.61 7.84 3.07
CA GLY A 45 9.56 8.44 3.86
C GLY A 45 8.91 7.41 4.79
N ARG A 46 7.60 7.46 4.93
CA ARG A 46 6.84 6.45 5.66
C ARG A 46 6.62 5.21 4.81
N LEU A 47 6.71 4.05 5.44
CA LEU A 47 6.44 2.75 4.84
C LEU A 47 5.32 2.06 5.59
N LEU A 48 4.39 1.46 4.84
CA LEU A 48 3.43 0.49 5.37
C LEU A 48 4.02 -0.91 5.19
N SER A 49 4.05 -1.69 6.27
CA SER A 49 4.46 -3.08 6.25
C SER A 49 3.39 -3.96 6.89
N LEU A 50 3.05 -5.06 6.22
CA LEU A 50 2.09 -6.06 6.67
C LEU A 50 2.79 -7.43 6.74
N ASP A 51 2.78 -8.07 7.91
CA ASP A 51 3.52 -9.32 8.18
C ASP A 51 5.01 -9.28 7.78
N GLY A 52 5.61 -8.09 7.84
CA GLY A 52 6.99 -7.85 7.45
C GLY A 52 7.22 -7.62 5.96
N TYR A 53 6.17 -7.63 5.14
CA TYR A 53 6.19 -7.27 3.72
C TYR A 53 5.86 -5.79 3.53
N ILE A 54 6.77 -5.04 2.88
CA ILE A 54 6.53 -3.66 2.50
C ILE A 54 5.41 -3.63 1.46
N GLN A 55 4.33 -2.91 1.77
CA GLN A 55 3.18 -2.76 0.87
C GLN A 55 3.29 -1.48 0.04
N ALA A 56 3.75 -0.39 0.66
CA ALA A 56 3.92 0.89 0.00
C ALA A 56 4.96 1.75 0.76
N CYS A 57 5.63 2.64 0.05
CA CYS A 57 6.37 3.75 0.66
C CYS A 57 6.07 5.08 -0.01
N GLN A 58 6.15 6.17 0.75
CA GLN A 58 5.80 7.51 0.26
C GLN A 58 6.64 7.96 -0.95
N ALA A 59 7.85 7.46 -1.09
CA ALA A 59 8.74 7.87 -2.17
C ALA A 59 8.39 7.28 -3.54
N ASP A 60 7.68 6.15 -3.61
CA ASP A 60 7.47 5.41 -4.87
C ASP A 60 6.07 4.82 -5.06
N GLU A 61 5.16 4.94 -4.08
CA GLU A 61 3.80 4.36 -4.15
C GLU A 61 3.05 4.74 -5.43
N PHE A 62 3.32 5.95 -5.97
CA PHE A 62 2.70 6.44 -7.20
C PHE A 62 2.99 5.52 -8.39
N ILE A 63 4.16 4.86 -8.45
CA ILE A 63 4.53 3.95 -9.53
C ILE A 63 3.55 2.78 -9.57
N TYR A 64 3.29 2.17 -8.41
CA TYR A 64 2.35 1.05 -8.31
C TYR A 64 0.92 1.51 -8.54
N HIS A 65 0.48 2.56 -7.84
CA HIS A 65 -0.92 2.99 -7.89
C HIS A 65 -1.34 3.53 -9.25
N GLU A 66 -0.53 4.39 -9.87
CA GLU A 66 -0.85 4.94 -11.19
C GLU A 66 -0.89 3.81 -12.25
N MET A 67 0.06 2.87 -12.21
CA MET A 67 0.08 1.77 -13.17
C MET A 67 -1.07 0.79 -12.96
N ALA A 68 -1.40 0.47 -11.71
CA ALA A 68 -2.51 -0.42 -11.38
C ALA A 68 -3.87 0.16 -11.76
N VAL A 69 -4.01 1.49 -11.77
CA VAL A 69 -5.30 2.16 -12.03
C VAL A 69 -5.41 2.68 -13.46
N HIS A 70 -4.44 3.47 -13.91
CA HIS A 70 -4.57 4.21 -15.17
C HIS A 70 -4.50 3.30 -16.38
N VAL A 71 -3.68 2.24 -16.35
CA VAL A 71 -3.59 1.27 -17.46
C VAL A 71 -4.95 0.62 -17.76
N PRO A 72 -5.64 -0.04 -16.80
CA PRO A 72 -6.94 -0.64 -17.10
C PRO A 72 -8.03 0.40 -17.34
N LEU A 73 -8.09 1.51 -16.60
CA LEU A 73 -9.16 2.50 -16.76
C LEU A 73 -9.09 3.25 -18.10
N LEU A 74 -7.88 3.59 -18.58
CA LEU A 74 -7.73 4.34 -19.82
C LEU A 74 -7.83 3.46 -21.08
N GLY A 75 -7.69 2.14 -20.93
CA GLY A 75 -7.80 1.14 -21.99
C GLY A 75 -9.22 0.65 -22.29
N GLN A 76 -10.21 1.03 -21.47
CA GLN A 76 -11.63 0.69 -21.68
C GLN A 76 -12.44 1.90 -22.20
N GLN A 77 -13.72 1.68 -22.48
CA GLN A 77 -14.66 2.75 -22.78
C GLN A 77 -14.87 3.65 -21.56
N ARG A 78 -14.72 4.97 -21.76
CA ARG A 78 -14.74 5.98 -20.68
C ARG A 78 -16.14 6.56 -20.49
N SER A 79 -17.09 5.72 -20.08
CA SER A 79 -18.47 6.15 -19.81
C SER A 79 -19.13 5.26 -18.76
N ASP A 80 -19.69 5.88 -17.72
CA ASP A 80 -20.47 5.24 -16.65
C ASP A 80 -19.78 4.05 -15.98
N THR A 81 -18.48 4.18 -15.74
CA THR A 81 -17.66 3.12 -15.15
C THR A 81 -17.91 2.98 -13.66
N SER A 82 -18.07 1.74 -13.19
CA SER A 82 -18.06 1.39 -11.76
C SER A 82 -16.82 0.56 -11.44
N VAL A 83 -16.13 0.88 -10.34
CA VAL A 83 -14.85 0.26 -9.97
C VAL A 83 -14.98 -0.49 -8.65
N LEU A 84 -14.49 -1.74 -8.64
CA LEU A 84 -14.29 -2.52 -7.42
C LEU A 84 -12.79 -2.61 -7.13
N ILE A 85 -12.38 -2.15 -5.95
CA ILE A 85 -11.04 -2.30 -5.41
C ILE A 85 -11.10 -3.39 -4.34
N VAL A 86 -10.29 -4.44 -4.49
CA VAL A 86 -10.12 -5.50 -3.49
C VAL A 86 -8.76 -5.32 -2.83
N GLY A 87 -8.74 -5.12 -1.51
CA GLY A 87 -7.59 -4.59 -0.79
C GLY A 87 -7.49 -3.06 -0.93
N GLY A 88 -6.27 -2.54 -1.06
CA GLY A 88 -6.03 -1.11 -1.19
C GLY A 88 -6.23 -0.32 0.12
N GLY A 89 -6.03 -0.98 1.27
CA GLY A 89 -6.21 -0.38 2.59
C GLY A 89 -5.34 0.84 2.90
N ASP A 90 -4.31 1.14 2.10
CA ASP A 90 -3.55 2.41 2.16
C ASP A 90 -4.25 3.59 1.46
N GLY A 91 -5.22 3.31 0.58
CA GLY A 91 -6.03 4.31 -0.12
C GLY A 91 -5.42 4.88 -1.40
N GLY A 92 -4.19 4.52 -1.77
CA GLY A 92 -3.52 5.02 -2.98
C GLY A 92 -4.26 4.63 -4.27
N ILE A 93 -4.71 3.38 -4.39
CA ILE A 93 -5.55 2.96 -5.53
C ILE A 93 -6.83 3.81 -5.60
N LEU A 94 -7.52 4.03 -4.48
CA LEU A 94 -8.75 4.83 -4.44
C LEU A 94 -8.48 6.27 -4.89
N ARG A 95 -7.40 6.89 -4.40
CA ARG A 95 -6.97 8.23 -4.80
C ARG A 95 -6.80 8.34 -6.31
N GLU A 96 -6.15 7.36 -6.93
CA GLU A 96 -5.91 7.35 -8.37
C GLU A 96 -7.18 7.12 -9.18
N VAL A 97 -8.10 6.26 -8.70
CA VAL A 97 -9.39 6.02 -9.37
C VAL A 97 -10.24 7.29 -9.38
N LEU A 98 -10.27 8.03 -8.28
CA LEU A 98 -11.08 9.24 -8.12
C LEU A 98 -10.60 10.42 -8.99
N LYS A 99 -9.46 10.31 -9.69
CA LYS A 99 -9.02 11.30 -10.69
C LYS A 99 -9.85 11.25 -12.00
N HIS A 100 -10.65 10.21 -12.23
CA HIS A 100 -11.35 9.97 -13.50
C HIS A 100 -12.84 10.34 -13.39
N ASP A 101 -13.28 11.36 -14.13
CA ASP A 101 -14.64 11.91 -14.11
C ASP A 101 -15.73 10.98 -14.69
N PHE A 102 -15.33 10.04 -15.53
CA PHE A 102 -16.19 9.00 -16.09
C PHE A 102 -16.46 7.84 -15.11
N VAL A 103 -15.80 7.80 -13.95
CA VAL A 103 -16.09 6.84 -12.88
C VAL A 103 -17.26 7.35 -12.04
N LYS A 104 -18.34 6.57 -11.97
CA LYS A 104 -19.59 6.92 -11.25
C LYS A 104 -19.66 6.34 -9.85
N SER A 105 -19.02 5.21 -9.62
CA SER A 105 -19.00 4.58 -8.31
C SER A 105 -17.70 3.83 -8.09
N VAL A 106 -17.26 3.81 -6.83
CA VAL A 106 -16.11 3.05 -6.37
C VAL A 106 -16.48 2.31 -5.10
N THR A 107 -16.28 1.00 -5.08
CA THR A 107 -16.40 0.17 -3.88
C THR A 107 -15.02 -0.35 -3.55
N MET A 108 -14.50 -0.03 -2.37
CA MET A 108 -13.25 -0.58 -1.85
C MET A 108 -13.56 -1.56 -0.73
N VAL A 109 -13.04 -2.78 -0.85
CA VAL A 109 -13.25 -3.86 0.12
C VAL A 109 -11.90 -4.25 0.70
N GLU A 110 -11.70 -3.88 1.97
CA GLU A 110 -10.53 -4.26 2.76
C GLU A 110 -11.00 -5.19 3.89
N ILE A 111 -10.29 -6.31 4.07
CA ILE A 111 -10.65 -7.30 5.09
C ILE A 111 -10.25 -6.83 6.49
N ASP A 112 -9.15 -6.09 6.57
CA ASP A 112 -8.59 -5.63 7.83
C ASP A 112 -8.85 -4.14 8.06
N LYS A 113 -9.90 -3.84 8.83
CA LYS A 113 -10.28 -2.48 9.22
C LYS A 113 -9.11 -1.71 9.86
N LYS A 114 -8.21 -2.41 10.57
CA LYS A 114 -7.08 -1.76 11.25
C LYS A 114 -6.10 -1.17 10.24
N VAL A 115 -5.94 -1.79 9.08
CA VAL A 115 -5.10 -1.24 7.99
C VAL A 115 -5.63 0.12 7.56
N ILE A 116 -6.94 0.26 7.30
CA ILE A 116 -7.55 1.55 6.94
C ILE A 116 -7.35 2.61 8.03
N GLU A 117 -7.58 2.25 9.30
CA GLU A 117 -7.44 3.18 10.43
C GLU A 117 -5.99 3.68 10.59
N VAL A 118 -5.03 2.77 10.44
CA VAL A 118 -3.60 3.07 10.54
C VAL A 118 -3.15 3.91 9.34
N SER A 119 -3.55 3.55 8.12
CA SER A 119 -3.24 4.30 6.91
C SER A 119 -3.75 5.73 7.00
N ASN A 120 -5.02 5.96 7.36
CA ASN A 120 -5.56 7.32 7.51
C ASN A 120 -4.83 8.17 8.57
N ARG A 121 -4.24 7.52 9.58
CA ARG A 121 -3.53 8.21 10.65
C ARG A 121 -2.10 8.57 10.25
N PHE A 122 -1.45 7.73 9.45
CA PHE A 122 -0.01 7.79 9.26
C PHE A 122 0.45 7.98 7.81
N LEU A 123 -0.34 7.67 6.80
CA LEU A 123 0.06 7.75 5.39
C LEU A 123 -0.58 8.98 4.74
#